data_AF-A0AAV7KKB9-F1
#
_entry.id   AF-A0AAV7KKB9-F1
#
_cell.length_a   1.000
_cell.length_b   1.000
_cell.length_c   1.000
_cell.angle_alpha   90.00
_cell.angle_beta   90.00
_cell.angle_gamma   90.00
#
_symmetry.space_group_name_H-M   'P 1'
#
loop_
_entity.id
_entity.type
_entity.pdbx_description
1 polymer ?
#
loop_
_entity_poly.entity_id
_entity_poly.type
_entity_poly.pdbx_seq_one_letter_code
_entity_poly.pdbx_strand_id
1 'polypeptide(L)'
;MTSYKETFLILILFLLVICLGIGYFDKVHKCNELGEITSMEKVLIVDGLEIESNISKEELSMKLCEEEIQEKRNYIDKCISNNELQKKNIPELTDKEEHRESPEDTPLIQLIDGLQQILKFGQVKLDECYQERITLKSTYKDCYHKDTVSREDTSIFRNGSSVNKIKNFIVFLGYPRSGGSIVGAVLDAHPHVVLSNEFNPVMRWTKSERGTIAKFNRFELFRNIKNAAWSDLHNNGGTRSKTFNWKYYTLDIPGLFQGEYKDYIQIIGDKQDNHLVDYDTGNDDSKSFIQLLERFKDFVGYQVKFFHTVRNPYDNIATVLLYRLSSRNQVIKSGKTINRPDILVSVIKQQFVLYEKIQRYLEYFGDRVLTLYHEDLISNPTIYIQRMCNHMEIYCGEDYVEKVSKSVFSKATESRHSVVWNQDAKTKVESAIQKYSFLNRYKF
;
A
#
# COMPACT_ATOMS: atom_id res chain seq x y z
N MET A 1 34.79 -29.55 40.89
CA MET A 1 33.32 -29.61 40.72
C MET A 1 32.67 -28.28 40.31
N THR A 2 33.44 -27.26 39.91
CA THR A 2 32.92 -25.92 39.53
C THR A 2 32.68 -25.74 38.03
N SER A 3 33.33 -26.51 37.16
CA SER A 3 33.20 -26.38 35.68
C SER A 3 31.86 -26.88 35.10
N TYR A 4 31.16 -27.80 35.78
CA TYR A 4 29.88 -28.34 35.29
C TYR A 4 28.69 -27.38 35.51
N LYS A 5 28.73 -26.50 36.52
CA LYS A 5 27.63 -25.57 36.81
C LYS A 5 27.56 -24.42 35.81
N GLU A 6 28.69 -23.87 35.40
CA GLU A 6 28.75 -22.78 34.41
C GLU A 6 28.35 -23.28 33.02
N THR A 7 28.84 -24.46 32.63
CA THR A 7 28.47 -25.09 31.36
C THR A 7 26.97 -25.41 31.29
N PHE A 8 26.37 -25.84 32.41
CA PHE A 8 24.93 -26.11 32.50
C PHE A 8 24.09 -24.83 32.46
N LEU A 9 24.57 -23.73 33.06
CA LEU A 9 23.90 -22.43 33.02
C LEU A 9 23.90 -21.82 31.61
N ILE A 10 25.01 -21.95 30.89
CA ILE A 10 25.13 -21.51 29.50
C ILE A 10 24.20 -22.33 28.59
N LEU A 11 24.10 -23.65 28.81
CA LEU A 11 23.20 -24.51 28.04
C LEU A 11 21.72 -24.15 28.27
N ILE A 12 21.34 -23.83 29.50
CA ILE A 12 19.98 -23.39 29.85
C ILE A 12 19.66 -22.03 29.22
N LEU A 13 20.59 -21.07 29.26
CA LEU A 13 20.44 -19.78 28.60
C LEU A 13 20.31 -19.93 27.08
N PHE A 14 21.09 -20.83 26.47
CA PHE A 14 21.02 -21.10 25.04
C PHE A 14 19.69 -21.75 24.64
N LEU A 15 19.19 -22.70 25.43
CA LEU A 15 17.89 -23.34 25.22
C LEU A 15 16.72 -22.36 25.44
N LEU A 16 16.82 -21.46 26.42
CA LEU A 16 15.83 -20.38 26.63
C LEU A 16 15.78 -19.42 25.45
N VAL A 17 16.93 -19.01 24.90
CA VAL A 17 16.99 -18.15 23.70
C VAL A 17 16.38 -18.86 22.47
N ILE A 18 16.62 -20.16 22.31
CA ILE A 18 16.03 -20.97 21.22
C ILE A 18 14.51 -21.09 21.41
N CYS A 19 14.02 -21.40 22.61
CA CYS A 19 12.59 -21.51 22.90
C CYS A 19 11.85 -20.16 22.75
N LEU A 20 12.48 -19.06 23.17
CA LEU A 20 11.97 -17.69 22.98
C LEU A 20 11.96 -17.29 21.50
N GLY A 21 12.97 -17.69 20.73
CA GLY A 21 13.02 -17.50 19.28
C GLY A 21 11.93 -18.28 18.53
N ILE A 22 11.66 -19.53 18.91
CA ILE A 22 10.63 -20.37 18.28
C ILE A 22 9.21 -19.84 18.58
N GLY A 23 8.92 -19.44 19.82
CA GLY A 23 7.63 -18.84 20.18
C GLY A 23 7.37 -17.47 19.53
N TYR A 24 8.42 -16.70 19.26
CA TYR A 24 8.35 -15.45 18.51
C TYR A 24 8.09 -15.71 17.01
N PHE A 25 8.76 -16.72 16.43
CA PHE A 25 8.55 -17.11 15.03
C PHE A 25 7.11 -17.58 14.76
N ASP A 26 6.51 -18.38 15.65
CA ASP A 26 5.13 -18.85 15.50
C ASP A 26 4.08 -17.71 15.54
N LYS A 27 4.32 -16.67 16.35
CA LYS A 27 3.43 -15.49 16.40
C LYS A 27 3.63 -14.55 15.22
N VAL A 28 4.87 -14.31 14.78
CA VAL A 28 5.15 -13.55 13.55
C VAL A 28 4.59 -14.27 12.31
N HIS A 29 4.62 -15.62 12.30
CA HIS A 29 4.03 -16.42 11.22
C HIS A 29 2.50 -16.33 11.21
N LYS A 30 1.83 -16.36 12.37
CA LYS A 30 0.38 -16.11 12.48
C LYS A 30 -0.03 -14.68 12.11
N CYS A 31 0.80 -13.68 12.42
CA CYS A 31 0.57 -12.29 12.00
C CYS A 31 0.78 -12.07 10.50
N ASN A 32 1.66 -12.85 9.86
CA ASN A 32 1.82 -12.86 8.40
C ASN A 32 0.63 -13.53 7.67
N GLU A 33 -0.01 -14.53 8.29
CA GLU A 33 -1.24 -15.16 7.74
C GLU A 33 -2.47 -14.23 7.80
N LEU A 34 -2.50 -13.27 8.72
CA LEU A 34 -3.57 -12.27 8.84
C LEU A 34 -3.31 -10.97 8.04
N GLY A 35 -2.15 -10.83 7.40
CA GLY A 35 -1.83 -9.72 6.50
C GLY A 35 -1.59 -8.36 7.17
N GLU A 36 -1.32 -8.30 8.49
CA GLU A 36 -1.33 -7.04 9.25
C GLU A 36 0.04 -6.39 9.49
N ILE A 37 1.17 -7.05 9.17
CA ILE A 37 2.51 -6.45 9.34
C ILE A 37 3.04 -5.96 7.99
N THR A 38 2.60 -4.79 7.54
CA THR A 38 3.25 -4.10 6.39
C THR A 38 3.74 -2.69 6.72
N SER A 39 3.56 -2.21 7.97
CA SER A 39 3.85 -0.81 8.31
C SER A 39 4.99 -0.57 9.30
N MET A 40 5.49 -1.58 10.04
CA MET A 40 6.53 -1.35 11.06
C MET A 40 7.99 -1.55 10.60
N GLU A 41 8.27 -2.22 9.47
CA GLU A 41 9.66 -2.31 8.97
C GLU A 41 10.17 -1.04 8.25
N LYS A 42 9.43 0.07 8.30
CA LYS A 42 9.70 1.25 7.46
C LYS A 42 10.31 2.46 8.15
N VAL A 43 10.62 2.40 9.44
CA VAL A 43 11.35 3.48 10.11
C VAL A 43 12.40 2.88 11.04
N LEU A 44 13.64 2.77 10.54
CA LEU A 44 14.93 2.91 11.27
C LEU A 44 16.07 2.50 10.34
N ILE A 45 16.45 3.42 9.45
CA ILE A 45 17.86 3.62 9.09
C ILE A 45 18.07 5.12 9.27
N VAL A 46 18.42 5.52 10.50
CA VAL A 46 19.03 6.82 10.74
C VAL A 46 20.50 6.64 10.41
N ASP A 47 20.98 7.47 9.50
CA ASP A 47 22.36 7.48 9.01
C ASP A 47 23.36 7.56 10.16
N GLY A 48 24.35 6.66 10.14
CA GLY A 48 25.77 6.98 10.36
C GLY A 48 26.21 7.83 11.55
N LEU A 49 25.43 7.95 12.62
CA LEU A 49 25.87 8.50 13.90
C LEU A 49 25.92 7.37 14.90
N GLU A 50 27.11 7.05 15.39
CA GLU A 50 27.29 6.37 16.67
C GLU A 50 26.67 7.27 17.73
N ILE A 51 25.38 7.06 18.02
CA ILE A 51 24.74 7.61 19.20
C ILE A 51 25.00 6.58 20.30
N GLU A 52 25.95 6.90 21.18
CA GLU A 52 25.95 6.37 22.54
C GLU A 52 24.65 6.81 23.22
N SER A 53 23.59 6.01 23.09
CA SER A 53 22.41 6.14 23.93
C SER A 53 21.94 4.76 24.36
N ASN A 54 21.96 4.53 25.68
CA ASN A 54 21.53 3.33 26.39
C ASN A 54 20.00 3.09 26.35
N ILE A 55 19.33 3.37 25.24
CA ILE A 55 17.88 3.20 25.12
C ILE A 55 17.62 1.92 24.32
N SER A 56 16.88 0.98 24.90
CA SER A 56 16.55 -0.28 24.23
C SER A 56 15.61 -0.05 23.05
N LYS A 57 15.57 -0.99 22.09
CA LYS A 57 14.64 -0.91 20.94
C LYS A 57 13.18 -0.87 21.41
N GLU A 58 12.88 -1.52 22.52
CA GLU A 58 11.58 -1.56 23.16
C GLU A 58 11.18 -0.18 23.72
N GLU A 59 12.09 0.53 24.40
CA GLU A 59 11.84 1.90 24.90
C GLU A 59 11.62 2.91 23.76
N LEU A 60 12.39 2.79 22.67
CA LEU A 60 12.23 3.68 21.52
C LEU A 60 10.90 3.43 20.79
N SER A 61 10.51 2.16 20.64
CA SER A 61 9.23 1.80 20.03
C SER A 61 8.03 2.25 20.87
N MET A 62 8.14 2.19 22.21
CA MET A 62 7.13 2.70 23.13
C MET A 62 6.99 4.23 23.05
N LYS A 63 8.10 4.97 23.08
CA LYS A 63 8.06 6.45 22.94
C LYS A 63 7.41 6.88 21.63
N LEU A 64 7.74 6.24 20.52
CA LEU A 64 7.13 6.52 19.21
C LEU A 64 5.64 6.15 19.18
N CYS A 65 5.22 5.08 19.88
CA CYS A 65 3.81 4.71 20.02
C CYS A 65 3.03 5.75 20.85
N GLU A 66 3.61 6.19 21.97
CA GLU A 66 3.03 7.21 22.86
C GLU A 66 2.91 8.58 22.17
N GLU A 67 3.92 9.02 21.41
CA GLU A 67 3.87 10.26 20.63
C GLU A 67 2.77 10.20 19.55
N GLU A 68 2.66 9.08 18.80
CA GLU A 68 1.61 8.90 17.78
C GLU A 68 0.21 8.87 18.41
N ILE A 69 0.05 8.25 19.58
CA ILE A 69 -1.20 8.23 20.34
C ILE A 69 -1.57 9.63 20.81
N GLN A 70 -0.60 10.37 21.37
CA GLN A 70 -0.85 11.72 21.88
C GLN A 70 -1.22 12.69 20.77
N GLU A 71 -0.58 12.61 19.60
CA GLU A 71 -0.94 13.42 18.43
C GLU A 71 -2.38 13.14 17.96
N LYS A 72 -2.78 11.87 17.93
CA LYS A 72 -4.15 11.46 17.57
C LYS A 72 -5.19 11.87 18.60
N ARG A 73 -4.88 11.75 19.90
CA ARG A 73 -5.74 12.24 20.99
C ARG A 73 -5.94 13.75 20.89
N ASN A 74 -4.86 14.52 20.72
CA ASN A 74 -4.93 15.98 20.52
C ASN A 74 -5.81 16.36 19.32
N TYR A 75 -5.73 15.61 18.22
CA TYR A 75 -6.58 15.84 17.06
C TYR A 75 -8.05 15.50 17.34
N ILE A 76 -8.33 14.38 18.00
CA ILE A 76 -9.70 13.96 18.37
C ILE A 76 -10.31 14.94 19.37
N ASP A 77 -9.57 15.41 20.36
CA ASP A 77 -10.02 16.41 21.33
C ASP A 77 -10.34 17.75 20.65
N LYS A 78 -9.53 18.13 19.65
CA LYS A 78 -9.82 19.27 18.78
C LYS A 78 -11.08 19.07 17.92
N CYS A 79 -11.34 17.85 17.44
CA CYS A 79 -12.59 17.52 16.75
C CYS A 79 -13.81 17.57 17.69
N ILE A 80 -13.69 17.06 18.93
CA ILE A 80 -14.77 17.02 19.94
C ILE A 80 -15.11 18.41 20.46
N SER A 81 -14.11 19.29 20.63
CA SER A 81 -14.30 20.68 21.06
C SER A 81 -14.93 21.58 20.00
N ASN A 82 -14.77 21.25 18.71
CA ASN A 82 -15.32 22.02 17.59
C ASN A 82 -16.69 21.51 17.09
N ASN A 83 -17.12 20.30 17.46
CA ASN A 83 -18.41 19.71 17.10
C ASN A 83 -19.02 19.06 18.34
N GLU A 84 -20.23 19.47 18.76
CA GLU A 84 -20.95 18.89 19.92
C GLU A 84 -21.18 17.37 19.79
N LEU A 85 -20.15 16.58 20.13
CA LEU A 85 -20.20 15.14 20.25
C LEU A 85 -20.37 14.80 21.73
N GLN A 86 -21.48 14.15 22.07
CA GLN A 86 -21.64 13.52 23.37
C GLN A 86 -20.54 12.48 23.57
N LYS A 87 -19.80 12.60 24.68
CA LYS A 87 -18.78 11.64 25.13
C LYS A 87 -19.34 10.22 25.07
N LYS A 88 -18.87 9.41 24.12
CA LYS A 88 -18.97 7.95 24.26
C LYS A 88 -17.74 7.46 25.00
N ASN A 89 -17.99 6.72 26.08
CA ASN A 89 -17.06 6.21 27.07
C ASN A 89 -15.73 5.72 26.49
N ILE A 90 -14.68 6.49 26.75
CA ILE A 90 -13.29 6.01 26.77
C ILE A 90 -13.09 5.42 28.17
N PRO A 91 -12.68 4.16 28.34
CA PRO A 91 -12.42 3.61 29.67
C PRO A 91 -11.21 4.33 30.31
N GLU A 92 -11.40 4.91 31.49
CA GLU A 92 -10.29 5.38 32.32
C GLU A 92 -9.55 4.17 32.91
N LEU A 93 -8.25 4.05 32.61
CA LEU A 93 -7.34 3.12 33.29
C LEU A 93 -6.93 3.78 34.62
N THR A 94 -7.43 3.26 35.73
CA THR A 94 -7.04 3.68 37.08
C THR A 94 -5.76 2.97 37.52
N ASP A 95 -4.74 3.74 37.91
CA ASP A 95 -3.55 3.25 38.58
C ASP A 95 -3.90 2.62 39.94
N LYS A 96 -3.37 1.41 40.19
CA LYS A 96 -3.32 0.81 41.53
C LYS A 96 -1.86 0.62 41.92
N GLU A 97 -1.41 1.42 42.87
CA GLU A 97 -0.19 1.18 43.63
C GLU A 97 -0.48 0.18 44.75
N GLU A 98 0.33 -0.87 44.88
CA GLU A 98 0.41 -1.67 46.11
C GLU A 98 1.87 -2.00 46.48
N HIS A 99 2.08 -2.07 47.79
CA HIS A 99 3.33 -1.92 48.52
C HIS A 99 4.37 -3.06 48.38
N ARG A 100 5.64 -2.68 48.61
CA ARG A 100 6.79 -3.57 48.83
C ARG A 100 6.91 -4.01 50.28
N GLU A 101 7.19 -5.29 50.49
CA GLU A 101 8.01 -5.80 51.61
C GLU A 101 9.00 -6.85 51.08
N SER A 102 10.15 -6.99 51.76
CA SER A 102 11.24 -7.96 51.49
C SER A 102 11.85 -8.39 52.83
N PRO A 103 12.76 -9.40 52.91
CA PRO A 103 13.06 -10.52 51.99
C PRO A 103 13.22 -11.87 52.74
N GLU A 104 13.43 -12.99 52.01
CA GLU A 104 14.56 -13.93 52.25
C GLU A 104 14.62 -15.07 51.19
N ASP A 105 15.85 -15.27 50.69
CA ASP A 105 16.48 -16.39 49.95
C ASP A 105 15.80 -17.05 48.72
N THR A 106 16.22 -16.63 47.51
CA THR A 106 16.86 -17.47 46.45
C THR A 106 17.21 -16.58 45.21
N PRO A 107 18.49 -16.36 44.83
CA PRO A 107 18.84 -15.28 43.87
C PRO A 107 18.49 -15.50 42.39
N LEU A 108 18.36 -16.75 41.92
CA LEU A 108 18.23 -17.02 40.47
C LEU A 108 16.78 -17.13 39.99
N ILE A 109 15.88 -17.65 40.82
CA ILE A 109 14.45 -17.79 40.50
C ILE A 109 13.77 -16.43 40.54
N GLN A 110 14.12 -15.57 41.51
CA GLN A 110 13.59 -14.19 41.60
C GLN A 110 14.06 -13.29 40.43
N LEU A 111 15.26 -13.53 39.89
CA LEU A 111 15.73 -12.81 38.71
C LEU A 111 14.98 -13.24 37.44
N ILE A 112 14.69 -14.53 37.30
CA ILE A 112 13.91 -15.08 36.18
C ILE A 112 12.44 -14.62 36.28
N ASP A 113 11.84 -14.68 37.47
CA ASP A 113 10.46 -14.18 37.70
C ASP A 113 10.37 -12.67 37.51
N GLY A 114 11.37 -11.91 37.97
CA GLY A 114 11.46 -10.46 37.75
C GLY A 114 11.58 -10.10 36.26
N LEU A 115 12.40 -10.82 35.49
CA LEU A 115 12.53 -10.63 34.05
C LEU A 115 11.26 -11.07 33.30
N GLN A 116 10.61 -12.16 33.71
CA GLN A 116 9.33 -12.60 33.15
C GLN A 116 8.21 -11.60 33.47
N GLN A 117 8.19 -11.02 34.67
CA GLN A 117 7.24 -9.97 35.03
C GLN A 117 7.48 -8.69 34.24
N ILE A 118 8.73 -8.23 34.08
CA ILE A 118 9.08 -7.06 33.25
C ILE A 118 8.72 -7.30 31.77
N LEU A 119 9.00 -8.49 31.23
CA LEU A 119 8.63 -8.86 29.87
C LEU A 119 7.11 -8.95 29.70
N LYS A 120 6.39 -9.51 30.68
CA LYS A 120 4.94 -9.57 30.69
C LYS A 120 4.32 -8.18 30.81
N PHE A 121 4.91 -7.29 31.61
CA PHE A 121 4.45 -5.90 31.77
C PHE A 121 4.71 -5.07 30.49
N GLY A 122 5.89 -5.23 29.87
CA GLY A 122 6.20 -4.62 28.58
C GLY A 122 5.30 -5.14 27.45
N GLN A 123 4.99 -6.44 27.45
CA GLN A 123 4.10 -7.06 26.47
C GLN A 123 2.63 -6.63 26.66
N VAL A 124 2.15 -6.53 27.91
CA VAL A 124 0.82 -5.98 28.23
C VAL A 124 0.72 -4.51 27.80
N LYS A 125 1.73 -3.68 28.09
CA LYS A 125 1.75 -2.27 27.64
C LYS A 125 1.80 -2.12 26.12
N LEU A 126 2.52 -2.99 25.41
CA LEU A 126 2.55 -3.02 23.94
C LEU A 126 1.20 -3.44 23.35
N ASP A 127 0.55 -4.45 23.94
CA ASP A 127 -0.79 -4.89 23.54
C ASP A 127 -1.84 -3.81 23.83
N GLU A 128 -1.76 -3.11 24.97
CA GLU A 128 -2.61 -1.97 25.30
C GLU A 128 -2.38 -0.79 24.35
N CYS A 129 -1.12 -0.42 24.07
CA CYS A 129 -0.77 0.61 23.07
C CYS A 129 -1.33 0.25 21.68
N TYR A 130 -1.27 -1.03 21.31
CA TYR A 130 -1.79 -1.54 20.05
C TYR A 130 -3.32 -1.50 19.97
N GLN A 131 -4.02 -1.94 21.02
CA GLN A 131 -5.49 -1.87 21.09
C GLN A 131 -5.98 -0.42 21.10
N GLU A 132 -5.28 0.46 21.80
CA GLU A 132 -5.61 1.88 21.80
C GLU A 132 -5.35 2.51 20.42
N ARG A 133 -4.25 2.14 19.75
CA ARG A 133 -3.95 2.58 18.38
C ARG A 133 -4.99 2.12 17.36
N ILE A 134 -5.52 0.90 17.48
CA ILE A 134 -6.63 0.41 16.63
C ILE A 134 -7.89 1.23 16.87
N THR A 135 -8.23 1.44 18.15
CA THR A 135 -9.43 2.18 18.55
C THR A 135 -9.37 3.64 18.06
N LEU A 136 -8.27 4.35 18.33
CA LEU A 136 -8.01 5.71 17.89
C LEU A 136 -7.98 5.82 16.36
N LYS A 137 -7.48 4.81 15.64
CA LYS A 137 -7.48 4.81 14.16
C LYS A 137 -8.89 4.75 13.58
N SER A 138 -9.83 4.08 14.24
CA SER A 138 -11.24 4.09 13.82
C SER A 138 -11.88 5.46 14.08
N THR A 139 -11.68 6.02 15.29
CA THR A 139 -12.27 7.29 15.72
C THR A 139 -11.67 8.49 14.98
N TYR A 140 -10.36 8.48 14.73
CA TYR A 140 -9.66 9.47 13.92
C TYR A 140 -10.20 9.48 12.49
N LYS A 141 -10.43 8.30 11.89
CA LYS A 141 -10.98 8.18 10.54
C LYS A 141 -12.43 8.69 10.46
N ASP A 142 -13.22 8.46 11.50
CA ASP A 142 -14.60 8.96 11.59
C ASP A 142 -14.67 10.48 11.84
N CYS A 143 -13.78 11.04 12.66
CA CYS A 143 -13.64 12.49 12.85
C CYS A 143 -13.10 13.19 11.59
N TYR A 144 -12.05 12.63 10.99
CA TYR A 144 -11.43 13.17 9.77
C TYR A 144 -12.42 13.18 8.59
N HIS A 145 -13.25 12.14 8.44
CA HIS A 145 -14.29 12.10 7.41
C HIS A 145 -15.41 13.14 7.60
N LYS A 146 -15.63 13.63 8.82
CA LYS A 146 -16.65 14.66 9.10
C LYS A 146 -16.12 16.08 8.90
N ASP A 147 -14.86 16.34 9.28
CA ASP A 147 -14.28 17.69 9.19
C ASP A 147 -13.78 18.06 7.79
N THR A 148 -13.46 17.09 6.93
CA THR A 148 -12.98 17.36 5.55
C THR A 148 -14.10 17.52 4.51
N VAL A 149 -15.36 17.36 4.90
CA VAL A 149 -16.50 17.54 4.00
C VAL A 149 -17.07 18.93 4.21
N SER A 150 -16.70 19.88 3.35
CA SER A 150 -17.52 21.08 3.21
C SER A 150 -18.94 20.62 2.81
N ARG A 151 -19.97 21.17 3.48
CA ARG A 151 -21.38 20.86 3.16
C ARG A 151 -21.72 21.14 1.68
N GLU A 152 -20.95 21.99 1.01
CA GLU A 152 -21.09 22.29 -0.42
C GLU A 152 -20.81 21.07 -1.32
N ASP A 153 -19.74 20.31 -1.07
CA ASP A 153 -19.35 19.15 -1.91
C ASP A 153 -20.37 17.99 -1.83
N THR A 154 -21.06 17.85 -0.68
CA THR A 154 -22.13 16.84 -0.53
C THR A 154 -23.38 17.15 -1.35
N SER A 155 -23.65 18.42 -1.67
CA SER A 155 -24.82 18.79 -2.46
C SER A 155 -24.61 18.51 -3.95
N ILE A 156 -23.36 18.60 -4.43
CA ILE A 156 -23.00 18.45 -5.85
C ILE A 156 -23.20 17.01 -6.33
N PHE A 157 -22.72 16.02 -5.56
CA PHE A 157 -22.94 14.59 -5.88
C PHE A 157 -24.36 14.12 -5.56
N ARG A 158 -25.10 14.81 -4.68
CA ARG A 158 -26.53 14.53 -4.40
C ARG A 158 -27.46 15.08 -5.49
N ASN A 159 -27.13 16.23 -6.08
CA ASN A 159 -27.90 16.87 -7.16
C ASN A 159 -27.47 16.40 -8.57
N GLY A 160 -26.44 15.55 -8.66
CA GLY A 160 -26.04 14.83 -9.88
C GLY A 160 -25.33 15.65 -10.96
N SER A 161 -25.38 16.98 -10.92
CA SER A 161 -24.92 17.84 -12.03
C SER A 161 -23.50 17.55 -12.51
N SER A 162 -22.54 17.35 -11.60
CA SER A 162 -21.13 17.12 -11.95
C SER A 162 -20.83 15.68 -12.38
N VAL A 163 -21.67 14.71 -12.06
CA VAL A 163 -21.50 13.28 -12.42
C VAL A 163 -22.42 12.81 -13.53
N ASN A 164 -23.40 13.61 -13.95
CA ASN A 164 -24.32 13.30 -15.03
C ASN A 164 -23.64 13.12 -16.41
N LYS A 165 -22.38 13.55 -16.55
CA LYS A 165 -21.59 13.43 -17.79
C LYS A 165 -20.57 12.31 -17.77
N ILE A 166 -20.55 11.47 -16.73
CA ILE A 166 -19.67 10.30 -16.68
C ILE A 166 -20.01 9.37 -17.83
N LYS A 167 -18.98 8.94 -18.55
CA LYS A 167 -19.05 8.01 -19.68
C LYS A 167 -18.56 6.63 -19.29
N ASN A 168 -17.38 6.59 -18.67
CA ASN A 168 -16.65 5.36 -18.40
C ASN A 168 -16.12 5.35 -16.96
N PHE A 169 -16.10 4.16 -16.36
CA PHE A 169 -15.37 3.90 -15.12
C PHE A 169 -14.04 3.23 -15.45
N ILE A 170 -12.94 3.70 -14.86
CA ILE A 170 -11.59 3.17 -15.14
C ILE A 170 -11.09 2.30 -13.99
N VAL A 171 -10.56 1.14 -14.36
CA VAL A 171 -9.88 0.22 -13.46
C VAL A 171 -8.54 -0.19 -14.07
N PHE A 172 -7.50 -0.34 -13.26
CA PHE A 172 -6.21 -0.81 -13.76
C PHE A 172 -6.12 -2.34 -13.64
N LEU A 173 -5.64 -2.98 -14.69
CA LEU A 173 -5.27 -4.39 -14.69
C LEU A 173 -3.75 -4.43 -14.71
N GLY A 174 -3.13 -4.77 -13.61
CA GLY A 174 -1.69 -4.67 -13.53
C GLY A 174 -1.08 -5.59 -12.51
N TYR A 175 0.21 -5.35 -12.34
CA TYR A 175 1.06 -5.95 -11.35
C TYR A 175 2.00 -4.85 -10.86
N PRO A 176 2.60 -5.01 -9.66
CA PRO A 176 3.38 -3.96 -9.03
C PRO A 176 4.47 -3.49 -9.97
N ARG A 177 4.84 -2.21 -9.90
CA ARG A 177 6.09 -1.71 -10.51
C ARG A 177 6.11 -1.78 -12.05
N SER A 178 4.94 -1.79 -12.69
CA SER A 178 4.73 -1.79 -14.14
C SER A 178 4.47 -0.40 -14.73
N GLY A 179 4.43 0.65 -13.89
CA GLY A 179 4.18 2.03 -14.34
C GLY A 179 2.75 2.53 -14.12
N GLY A 180 1.87 1.74 -13.48
CA GLY A 180 0.49 2.14 -13.18
C GLY A 180 0.37 3.51 -12.49
N SER A 181 1.25 3.84 -11.54
CA SER A 181 1.19 5.12 -10.81
C SER A 181 1.39 6.35 -11.67
N ILE A 182 2.34 6.34 -12.62
CA ILE A 182 2.53 7.50 -13.51
C ILE A 182 1.37 7.63 -14.49
N VAL A 183 0.85 6.51 -14.99
CA VAL A 183 -0.36 6.51 -15.84
C VAL A 183 -1.55 7.09 -15.08
N GLY A 184 -1.82 6.61 -13.87
CA GLY A 184 -2.91 7.14 -13.03
C GLY A 184 -2.75 8.64 -12.72
N ALA A 185 -1.53 9.09 -12.43
CA ALA A 185 -1.23 10.50 -12.16
C ALA A 185 -1.43 11.40 -13.39
N VAL A 186 -0.95 10.98 -14.56
CA VAL A 186 -1.14 11.68 -15.84
C VAL A 186 -2.63 11.82 -16.16
N LEU A 187 -3.39 10.75 -16.00
CA LEU A 187 -4.82 10.74 -16.29
C LEU A 187 -5.62 11.62 -15.33
N ASP A 188 -5.34 11.53 -14.02
CA ASP A 188 -5.99 12.35 -13.00
C ASP A 188 -5.70 13.86 -13.15
N ALA A 189 -4.64 14.24 -13.87
CA ALA A 189 -4.35 15.63 -14.16
C ALA A 189 -5.31 16.25 -15.21
N HIS A 190 -6.15 15.43 -15.86
CA HIS A 190 -7.06 15.90 -16.91
C HIS A 190 -8.29 16.62 -16.31
N PRO A 191 -8.76 17.74 -16.89
CA PRO A 191 -9.87 18.54 -16.34
C PRO A 191 -11.19 17.81 -16.12
N HIS A 192 -11.41 16.65 -16.73
CA HIS A 192 -12.66 15.89 -16.63
C HIS A 192 -12.46 14.43 -16.19
N VAL A 193 -11.32 14.12 -15.58
CA VAL A 193 -10.98 12.77 -15.09
C VAL A 193 -10.69 12.85 -13.60
N VAL A 194 -11.25 11.94 -12.82
CA VAL A 194 -10.93 11.77 -11.40
C VAL A 194 -10.55 10.32 -11.15
N LEU A 195 -9.28 10.07 -10.85
CA LEU A 195 -8.76 8.73 -10.54
C LEU A 195 -8.10 8.73 -9.17
N SER A 196 -8.66 7.99 -8.23
CA SER A 196 -7.98 7.72 -6.97
C SER A 196 -6.77 6.79 -7.18
N ASN A 197 -5.91 6.73 -6.17
CA ASN A 197 -4.73 5.88 -6.14
C ASN A 197 -4.88 4.87 -4.99
N GLU A 198 -5.01 3.59 -5.34
CA GLU A 198 -5.18 2.46 -4.42
C GLU A 198 -6.37 2.63 -3.45
N PHE A 199 -7.48 3.25 -3.90
CA PHE A 199 -8.70 3.36 -3.09
C PHE A 199 -9.43 2.02 -2.97
N ASN A 200 -9.29 1.13 -3.96
CA ASN A 200 -9.85 -0.21 -4.04
C ASN A 200 -11.40 -0.22 -4.07
N PRO A 201 -12.06 0.40 -5.07
CA PRO A 201 -13.51 0.56 -5.11
C PRO A 201 -14.26 -0.78 -5.20
N VAL A 202 -13.76 -1.73 -6.01
CA VAL A 202 -14.36 -3.08 -6.14
C VAL A 202 -14.34 -3.81 -4.81
N MET A 203 -13.25 -3.68 -4.04
CA MET A 203 -13.13 -4.32 -2.73
C MET A 203 -14.14 -3.77 -1.74
N ARG A 204 -14.22 -2.44 -1.66
CA ARG A 204 -15.14 -1.75 -0.74
C ARG A 204 -16.58 -2.08 -1.07
N TRP A 205 -16.93 -2.08 -2.35
CA TRP A 205 -18.26 -2.45 -2.79
C TRP A 205 -18.60 -3.90 -2.41
N THR A 206 -17.69 -4.85 -2.68
CA THR A 206 -17.87 -6.25 -2.28
C THR A 206 -18.09 -6.40 -0.76
N LYS A 207 -17.30 -5.66 0.04
CA LYS A 207 -17.44 -5.65 1.51
C LYS A 207 -18.79 -5.08 1.95
N SER A 208 -19.29 -4.05 1.27
CA SER A 208 -20.62 -3.45 1.49
C SER A 208 -21.74 -4.44 1.15
N GLU A 209 -21.65 -5.12 0.01
CA GLU A 209 -22.64 -6.12 -0.42
C GLU A 209 -22.73 -7.30 0.54
N ARG A 210 -21.57 -7.73 1.09
CA ARG A 210 -21.50 -8.77 2.13
C ARG A 210 -21.93 -8.29 3.52
N GLY A 211 -22.25 -7.00 3.70
CA GLY A 211 -22.62 -6.41 5.00
C GLY A 211 -21.46 -6.29 5.99
N THR A 212 -20.21 -6.45 5.54
CA THR A 212 -19.01 -6.32 6.40
C THR A 212 -18.63 -4.86 6.66
N ILE A 213 -19.12 -3.94 5.82
CA ILE A 213 -19.09 -2.49 6.05
C ILE A 213 -20.46 -1.91 5.73
N ALA A 214 -20.70 -0.66 6.15
CA ALA A 214 -21.94 0.05 5.85
C ALA A 214 -22.25 0.06 4.34
N LYS A 215 -23.52 -0.16 4.00
CA LYS A 215 -23.99 -0.08 2.61
C LYS A 215 -23.81 1.33 2.08
N PHE A 216 -23.42 1.42 0.82
CA PHE A 216 -23.35 2.69 0.11
C PHE A 216 -23.85 2.53 -1.34
N ASN A 217 -24.38 3.61 -1.89
CA ASN A 217 -24.78 3.67 -3.30
C ASN A 217 -23.62 4.16 -4.19
N ARG A 218 -23.81 4.09 -5.52
CA ARG A 218 -22.77 4.48 -6.49
C ARG A 218 -22.31 5.94 -6.36
N PHE A 219 -23.20 6.88 -5.98
CA PHE A 219 -22.82 8.29 -5.84
C PHE A 219 -21.94 8.50 -4.60
N GLU A 220 -22.20 7.76 -3.52
CA GLU A 220 -21.32 7.74 -2.36
C GLU A 220 -19.96 7.13 -2.71
N LEU A 221 -19.91 6.09 -3.55
CA LEU A 221 -18.65 5.56 -4.08
C LEU A 221 -17.87 6.62 -4.85
N PHE A 222 -18.52 7.32 -5.79
CA PHE A 222 -17.89 8.35 -6.61
C PHE A 222 -17.34 9.51 -5.77
N ARG A 223 -18.10 9.97 -4.77
CA ARG A 223 -17.64 10.96 -3.81
C ARG A 223 -16.40 10.47 -3.06
N ASN A 224 -16.40 9.21 -2.60
CA ASN A 224 -15.27 8.66 -1.88
C ASN A 224 -14.01 8.53 -2.75
N ILE A 225 -14.17 8.21 -4.05
CA ILE A 225 -13.08 8.21 -5.03
C ILE A 225 -12.52 9.63 -5.19
N LYS A 226 -13.38 10.64 -5.39
CA LYS A 226 -12.94 12.05 -5.50
C LYS A 226 -12.18 12.49 -4.25
N ASN A 227 -12.71 12.19 -3.07
CA ASN A 227 -12.06 12.53 -1.80
C ASN A 227 -10.71 11.81 -1.64
N ALA A 228 -10.61 10.55 -2.09
CA ALA A 228 -9.35 9.81 -2.05
C ALA A 228 -8.32 10.39 -3.03
N ALA A 229 -8.72 10.77 -4.24
CA ALA A 229 -7.85 11.43 -5.22
C ALA A 229 -7.34 12.78 -4.69
N TRP A 230 -8.24 13.61 -4.15
CA TRP A 230 -7.91 14.88 -3.50
C TRP A 230 -6.93 14.69 -2.33
N SER A 231 -7.19 13.71 -1.47
CA SER A 231 -6.35 13.38 -0.33
C SER A 231 -4.94 12.95 -0.76
N ASP A 232 -4.77 12.22 -1.86
CA ASP A 232 -3.44 11.78 -2.33
C ASP A 232 -2.56 12.97 -2.79
N LEU A 233 -3.17 14.08 -3.21
CA LEU A 233 -2.46 15.32 -3.56
C LEU A 233 -2.17 16.20 -2.33
N HIS A 234 -3.11 16.31 -1.40
CA HIS A 234 -3.03 17.34 -0.34
C HIS A 234 -2.40 16.85 0.97
N ASN A 235 -2.43 15.54 1.23
CA ASN A 235 -1.89 15.01 2.49
C ASN A 235 -0.40 14.72 2.41
N ASN A 236 0.31 14.99 3.51
CA ASN A 236 1.69 14.55 3.70
C ASN A 236 1.73 13.02 3.64
N GLY A 237 2.42 12.47 2.63
CA GLY A 237 2.49 11.02 2.42
C GLY A 237 1.74 10.48 1.20
N GLY A 238 0.90 11.29 0.54
CA GLY A 238 0.22 10.90 -0.70
C GLY A 238 1.18 10.90 -1.90
N THR A 239 1.06 9.95 -2.83
CA THR A 239 2.08 9.77 -3.88
C THR A 239 2.15 10.92 -4.89
N ARG A 240 1.05 11.67 -5.01
CA ARG A 240 0.93 12.88 -5.83
C ARG A 240 1.17 14.16 -5.04
N SER A 241 1.43 14.07 -3.74
CA SER A 241 1.65 15.25 -2.91
C SER A 241 2.98 15.92 -3.19
N LYS A 242 2.97 17.25 -3.16
CA LYS A 242 4.17 18.11 -3.25
C LYS A 242 5.18 17.81 -2.15
N THR A 243 4.71 17.38 -0.99
CA THR A 243 5.55 17.09 0.18
C THR A 243 5.99 15.63 0.22
N PHE A 244 5.51 14.79 -0.71
CA PHE A 244 5.90 13.39 -0.80
C PHE A 244 7.29 13.24 -1.38
N ASN A 245 8.30 13.25 -0.50
CA ASN A 245 9.69 13.07 -0.87
C ASN A 245 10.19 11.63 -0.58
N TRP A 246 9.38 10.62 -0.86
CA TRP A 246 9.68 9.27 -0.38
C TRP A 246 10.66 8.47 -1.23
N LYS A 247 11.36 9.07 -2.22
CA LYS A 247 12.53 8.53 -2.98
C LYS A 247 12.71 9.25 -4.33
N TYR A 248 13.15 10.51 -4.33
CA TYR A 248 13.71 11.18 -5.53
C TYR A 248 12.76 11.42 -6.71
N TYR A 249 11.45 11.19 -6.58
CA TYR A 249 10.46 11.58 -7.59
C TYR A 249 9.10 11.83 -6.93
N THR A 250 8.36 12.79 -7.49
CA THR A 250 6.94 13.05 -7.19
C THR A 250 6.10 12.70 -8.41
N LEU A 251 4.84 12.34 -8.19
CA LEU A 251 3.84 12.20 -9.26
C LEU A 251 2.91 13.42 -9.35
N ASP A 252 3.25 14.50 -8.65
CA ASP A 252 2.62 15.81 -8.80
C ASP A 252 2.86 16.34 -10.23
N ILE A 253 1.79 16.83 -10.86
CA ILE A 253 1.82 17.51 -12.14
C ILE A 253 1.25 18.92 -11.93
N PRO A 254 2.11 19.91 -11.60
CA PRO A 254 1.66 21.24 -11.21
C PRO A 254 0.85 21.95 -12.29
N GLY A 255 -0.17 22.72 -11.87
CA GLY A 255 -0.96 23.58 -12.75
C GLY A 255 -2.01 22.83 -13.58
N LEU A 256 -2.31 21.59 -13.22
CA LEU A 256 -3.37 20.77 -13.79
C LEU A 256 -4.35 20.31 -12.70
N PHE A 257 -5.24 19.37 -13.02
CA PHE A 257 -6.45 19.07 -12.22
C PHE A 257 -6.32 17.83 -11.31
N GLN A 258 -5.11 17.41 -10.92
CA GLN A 258 -4.97 16.23 -10.06
C GLN A 258 -5.79 16.37 -8.77
N GLY A 259 -6.54 15.34 -8.41
CA GLY A 259 -7.44 15.34 -7.26
C GLY A 259 -8.68 16.24 -7.38
N GLU A 260 -8.85 16.93 -8.52
CA GLU A 260 -9.90 17.90 -8.79
C GLU A 260 -10.50 17.69 -10.19
N TYR A 261 -11.44 18.55 -10.58
CA TYR A 261 -11.99 18.57 -11.94
C TYR A 261 -12.53 19.96 -12.29
N LYS A 262 -12.73 20.20 -13.58
CA LYS A 262 -13.32 21.42 -14.14
C LYS A 262 -14.76 21.15 -14.54
N ASP A 263 -15.70 21.83 -13.89
CA ASP A 263 -17.16 21.85 -14.15
C ASP A 263 -17.89 20.51 -13.95
N TYR A 264 -17.43 19.43 -14.59
CA TYR A 264 -18.01 18.09 -14.55
C TYR A 264 -16.96 16.99 -14.77
N ILE A 265 -17.34 15.77 -14.39
CA ILE A 265 -16.53 14.55 -14.53
C ILE A 265 -17.04 13.75 -15.73
N GLN A 266 -16.14 13.39 -16.64
CA GLN A 266 -16.41 12.43 -17.73
C GLN A 266 -15.90 11.04 -17.41
N ILE A 267 -14.83 10.93 -16.63
CA ILE A 267 -14.19 9.68 -16.29
C ILE A 267 -13.95 9.64 -14.79
N ILE A 268 -14.33 8.54 -14.16
CA ILE A 268 -14.04 8.29 -12.75
C ILE A 268 -13.43 6.89 -12.59
N GLY A 269 -12.60 6.67 -11.59
CA GLY A 269 -12.00 5.36 -11.42
C GLY A 269 -10.94 5.29 -10.35
N ASP A 270 -10.22 4.18 -10.35
CA ASP A 270 -9.12 3.93 -9.42
C ASP A 270 -7.96 3.27 -10.15
N LYS A 271 -6.76 3.82 -9.95
CA LYS A 271 -5.52 3.11 -10.25
C LYS A 271 -5.27 2.15 -9.10
N GLN A 272 -5.28 0.85 -9.41
CA GLN A 272 -5.06 -0.23 -8.46
C GLN A 272 -4.05 -1.23 -9.04
N ASP A 273 -2.92 -1.47 -8.36
CA ASP A 273 -1.85 -2.31 -8.92
C ASP A 273 -2.00 -3.80 -8.60
N ASN A 274 -2.52 -4.17 -7.42
CA ASN A 274 -2.44 -5.56 -6.91
C ASN A 274 -3.73 -6.19 -6.44
N HIS A 275 -4.56 -5.44 -5.72
CA HIS A 275 -5.58 -6.09 -4.90
C HIS A 275 -6.74 -6.69 -5.71
N LEU A 276 -6.85 -6.37 -7.01
CA LEU A 276 -7.79 -7.01 -7.92
C LEU A 276 -7.40 -8.44 -8.27
N VAL A 277 -6.09 -8.71 -8.34
CA VAL A 277 -5.57 -10.03 -8.72
C VAL A 277 -5.45 -10.95 -7.50
N ASP A 278 -5.32 -10.36 -6.30
CA ASP A 278 -5.31 -11.03 -4.99
C ASP A 278 -6.73 -11.34 -4.45
N TYR A 279 -7.81 -10.91 -5.13
CA TYR A 279 -9.20 -11.25 -4.79
C TYR A 279 -9.53 -12.75 -4.95
N ASP A 280 -8.58 -13.48 -5.53
CA ASP A 280 -8.55 -14.92 -5.68
C ASP A 280 -8.16 -15.53 -4.33
N THR A 281 -9.14 -15.64 -3.43
CA THR A 281 -8.99 -16.28 -2.14
C THR A 281 -8.65 -17.76 -2.33
N GLY A 282 -7.36 -18.07 -2.46
CA GLY A 282 -6.78 -19.41 -2.31
C GLY A 282 -7.16 -20.49 -3.35
N ASN A 283 -8.16 -20.25 -4.21
CA ASN A 283 -8.58 -21.17 -5.26
C ASN A 283 -8.69 -20.38 -6.57
N ASP A 284 -7.93 -20.81 -7.58
CA ASP A 284 -7.91 -20.29 -8.95
C ASP A 284 -9.32 -20.20 -9.55
N ASP A 285 -10.00 -19.08 -9.38
CA ASP A 285 -11.22 -18.80 -10.14
C ASP A 285 -11.22 -17.39 -10.70
N SER A 286 -10.39 -17.19 -11.72
CA SER A 286 -10.46 -16.02 -12.61
C SER A 286 -11.87 -15.74 -13.14
N LYS A 287 -12.75 -16.76 -13.27
CA LYS A 287 -14.17 -16.54 -13.65
C LYS A 287 -14.93 -15.82 -12.54
N SER A 288 -14.65 -16.12 -11.28
CA SER A 288 -15.26 -15.42 -10.14
C SER A 288 -14.91 -13.92 -10.15
N PHE A 289 -13.68 -13.57 -10.53
CA PHE A 289 -13.26 -12.18 -10.61
C PHE A 289 -13.83 -11.44 -11.83
N ILE A 290 -13.90 -12.09 -12.99
CA ILE A 290 -14.60 -11.54 -14.16
C ILE A 290 -16.07 -11.25 -13.82
N GLN A 291 -16.77 -12.20 -13.20
CA GLN A 291 -18.14 -12.01 -12.73
C GLN A 291 -18.24 -10.89 -11.69
N LEU A 292 -17.25 -10.75 -10.81
CA LEU A 292 -17.19 -9.65 -9.86
C LEU A 292 -17.13 -8.29 -10.58
N LEU A 293 -16.27 -8.16 -11.59
CA LEU A 293 -16.14 -6.92 -12.37
C LEU A 293 -17.39 -6.61 -13.20
N GLU A 294 -18.08 -7.61 -13.76
CA GLU A 294 -19.35 -7.40 -14.47
C GLU A 294 -20.46 -6.95 -13.51
N ARG A 295 -20.60 -7.56 -12.33
CA ARG A 295 -21.56 -7.05 -11.33
C ARG A 295 -21.18 -5.66 -10.80
N PHE A 296 -19.88 -5.37 -10.68
CA PHE A 296 -19.42 -4.04 -10.30
C PHE A 296 -19.75 -3.01 -11.38
N LYS A 297 -19.62 -3.37 -12.67
CA LYS A 297 -20.08 -2.57 -13.80
C LYS A 297 -21.57 -2.24 -13.67
N ASP A 298 -22.41 -3.22 -13.33
CA ASP A 298 -23.84 -2.99 -13.12
C ASP A 298 -24.09 -2.04 -11.94
N PHE A 299 -23.35 -2.18 -10.85
CA PHE A 299 -23.45 -1.28 -9.68
C PHE A 299 -23.09 0.17 -10.01
N VAL A 300 -21.97 0.40 -10.71
CA VAL A 300 -21.57 1.77 -11.09
C VAL A 300 -22.48 2.33 -12.18
N GLY A 301 -23.07 1.47 -13.01
CA GLY A 301 -24.01 1.85 -14.07
C GLY A 301 -23.34 2.52 -15.28
N TYR A 302 -22.04 2.29 -15.47
CA TYR A 302 -21.23 2.79 -16.58
C TYR A 302 -20.34 1.67 -17.13
N GLN A 303 -19.92 1.80 -18.38
CA GLN A 303 -18.95 0.87 -18.94
C GLN A 303 -17.64 0.94 -18.14
N VAL A 304 -17.14 -0.22 -17.71
CA VAL A 304 -15.82 -0.32 -17.06
C VAL A 304 -14.78 -0.58 -18.14
N LYS A 305 -13.83 0.34 -18.30
CA LYS A 305 -12.67 0.21 -19.19
C LYS A 305 -11.40 0.05 -18.37
N PHE A 306 -10.38 -0.52 -19.00
CA PHE A 306 -9.19 -0.99 -18.32
C PHE A 306 -7.90 -0.48 -18.95
N PHE A 307 -6.95 -0.10 -18.10
CA PHE A 307 -5.57 0.08 -18.51
C PHE A 307 -4.74 -1.10 -18.03
N HIS A 308 -4.05 -1.75 -18.96
CA HIS A 308 -3.07 -2.77 -18.65
C HIS A 308 -1.66 -2.22 -18.79
N THR A 309 -0.97 -1.98 -17.69
CA THR A 309 0.40 -1.46 -17.73
C THR A 309 1.43 -2.57 -17.70
N VAL A 310 2.35 -2.54 -18.67
CA VAL A 310 3.39 -3.55 -18.90
C VAL A 310 4.75 -2.91 -18.81
N ARG A 311 5.70 -3.60 -18.21
CA ARG A 311 7.12 -3.23 -18.18
C ARG A 311 7.95 -4.46 -18.49
N ASN A 312 9.22 -4.29 -18.90
CA ASN A 312 10.12 -5.40 -19.07
C ASN A 312 10.09 -6.33 -17.82
N PRO A 313 9.82 -7.65 -18.00
CA PRO A 313 9.60 -8.56 -16.88
C PRO A 313 10.82 -8.69 -15.97
N TYR A 314 12.04 -8.61 -16.50
CA TYR A 314 13.26 -8.62 -15.68
C TYR A 314 13.33 -7.39 -14.77
N ASP A 315 13.00 -6.21 -15.31
CA ASP A 315 12.99 -4.99 -14.51
C ASP A 315 11.87 -5.00 -13.47
N ASN A 316 10.72 -5.52 -13.87
CA ASN A 316 9.57 -5.62 -13.00
C ASN A 316 9.87 -6.52 -11.80
N ILE A 317 10.35 -7.73 -12.05
CA ILE A 317 10.75 -8.71 -11.03
C ILE A 317 11.90 -8.18 -10.17
N ALA A 318 12.95 -7.60 -10.78
CA ALA A 318 14.04 -7.00 -10.02
C ALA A 318 13.55 -5.85 -9.12
N THR A 319 12.67 -4.99 -9.62
CA THR A 319 12.10 -3.90 -8.80
C THR A 319 11.28 -4.45 -7.63
N VAL A 320 10.48 -5.50 -7.84
CA VAL A 320 9.71 -6.14 -6.76
C VAL A 320 10.64 -6.74 -5.72
N LEU A 321 11.68 -7.45 -6.13
CA LEU A 321 12.69 -8.02 -5.22
C LEU A 321 13.35 -6.91 -4.37
N LEU A 322 13.84 -5.85 -5.01
CA LEU A 322 14.46 -4.71 -4.32
C LEU A 322 13.51 -4.02 -3.33
N TYR A 323 12.21 -4.03 -3.61
CA TYR A 323 11.20 -3.46 -2.72
C TYR A 323 10.94 -4.37 -1.52
N ARG A 324 10.84 -5.69 -1.73
CA ARG A 324 10.67 -6.68 -0.63
C ARG A 324 11.84 -6.69 0.33
N LEU A 325 13.04 -6.49 -0.19
CA LEU A 325 14.27 -6.48 0.59
C LEU A 325 14.62 -5.10 1.15
N SER A 326 13.81 -4.07 0.89
CA SER A 326 14.11 -2.67 1.22
C SER A 326 15.49 -2.18 0.74
N SER A 327 16.09 -2.82 -0.27
CA SER A 327 17.49 -2.61 -0.67
C SER A 327 17.67 -1.62 -1.81
N ARG A 328 16.60 -1.05 -2.37
CA ARG A 328 16.70 -0.14 -3.54
C ARG A 328 17.68 1.03 -3.29
N ASN A 329 17.59 1.67 -2.12
CA ASN A 329 18.47 2.78 -1.78
C ASN A 329 19.92 2.33 -1.61
N GLN A 330 20.13 1.15 -1.01
CA GLN A 330 21.46 0.56 -0.83
C GLN A 330 22.11 0.28 -2.20
N VAL A 331 21.37 -0.31 -3.14
CA VAL A 331 21.87 -0.56 -4.49
C VAL A 331 22.25 0.74 -5.20
N ILE A 332 21.38 1.76 -5.13
CA ILE A 332 21.65 3.06 -5.77
C ILE A 332 22.91 3.71 -5.17
N LYS A 333 23.05 3.71 -3.84
CA LYS A 333 24.20 4.33 -3.16
C LYS A 333 25.50 3.54 -3.38
N SER A 334 25.45 2.21 -3.30
CA SER A 334 26.66 1.36 -3.32
C SER A 334 27.07 0.90 -4.71
N GLY A 335 26.17 0.96 -5.70
CA GLY A 335 26.35 0.37 -7.03
C GLY A 335 26.41 -1.17 -7.02
N LYS A 336 26.28 -1.82 -5.87
CA LYS A 336 26.39 -3.28 -5.74
C LYS A 336 25.08 -3.98 -6.10
N THR A 337 25.20 -5.09 -6.80
CA THR A 337 24.07 -5.96 -7.14
C THR A 337 23.62 -6.80 -5.95
N ILE A 338 22.33 -7.04 -5.83
CA ILE A 338 21.75 -7.94 -4.83
C ILE A 338 21.77 -9.39 -5.33
N ASN A 339 22.31 -10.30 -4.52
CA ASN A 339 22.29 -11.74 -4.79
C ASN A 339 21.40 -12.47 -3.77
N ARG A 340 20.13 -12.69 -4.13
CA ARG A 340 19.13 -13.38 -3.29
C ARG A 340 18.31 -14.39 -4.10
N PRO A 341 18.93 -15.49 -4.55
CA PRO A 341 18.29 -16.47 -5.42
C PRO A 341 17.10 -17.17 -4.74
N ASP A 342 17.14 -17.32 -3.41
CA ASP A 342 16.09 -17.88 -2.57
C ASP A 342 14.78 -17.09 -2.68
N ILE A 343 14.84 -15.76 -2.69
CA ILE A 343 13.66 -14.88 -2.82
C ILE A 343 13.34 -14.60 -4.29
N LEU A 344 14.35 -14.50 -5.16
CA LEU A 344 14.14 -14.24 -6.58
C LEU A 344 13.19 -15.28 -7.21
N VAL A 345 13.35 -16.56 -6.88
CA VAL A 345 12.47 -17.63 -7.38
C VAL A 345 11.02 -17.43 -6.93
N SER A 346 10.78 -17.01 -5.69
CA SER A 346 9.41 -16.77 -5.21
C SER A 346 8.76 -15.55 -5.87
N VAL A 347 9.54 -14.49 -6.11
CA VAL A 347 9.08 -13.31 -6.85
C VAL A 347 8.71 -13.69 -8.29
N ILE A 348 9.55 -14.47 -8.98
CA ILE A 348 9.27 -14.95 -10.35
C ILE A 348 7.95 -15.74 -10.38
N LYS A 349 7.78 -16.71 -9.46
CA LYS A 349 6.56 -17.53 -9.39
C LYS A 349 5.30 -16.67 -9.20
N GLN A 350 5.33 -15.74 -8.25
CA GLN A 350 4.19 -14.87 -7.99
C GLN A 350 3.89 -13.97 -9.19
N GLN A 351 4.92 -13.44 -9.86
CA GLN A 351 4.73 -12.64 -11.05
C GLN A 351 4.04 -13.42 -12.18
N PHE A 352 4.33 -14.71 -12.32
CA PHE A 352 3.72 -15.54 -13.37
C PHE A 352 2.24 -15.82 -13.11
N VAL A 353 1.86 -15.97 -11.84
CA VAL A 353 0.43 -16.06 -11.46
C VAL A 353 -0.31 -14.80 -11.91
N LEU A 354 0.30 -13.62 -11.74
CA LEU A 354 -0.29 -12.36 -12.21
C LEU A 354 -0.39 -12.34 -13.74
N TYR A 355 0.65 -12.75 -14.47
CA TYR A 355 0.62 -12.80 -15.94
C TYR A 355 -0.45 -13.74 -16.48
N GLU A 356 -0.65 -14.90 -15.86
CA GLU A 356 -1.69 -15.83 -16.25
C GLU A 356 -3.09 -15.24 -16.07
N LYS A 357 -3.35 -14.60 -14.93
CA LYS A 357 -4.64 -13.96 -14.66
C LYS A 357 -4.90 -12.81 -15.62
N ILE A 358 -3.90 -11.97 -15.86
CA ILE A 358 -3.99 -10.87 -16.82
C ILE A 358 -4.28 -11.39 -18.22
N GLN A 359 -3.62 -12.46 -18.68
CA GLN A 359 -3.88 -13.06 -19.99
C GLN A 359 -5.38 -13.42 -20.15
N ARG A 360 -5.98 -14.07 -19.14
CA ARG A 360 -7.42 -14.41 -19.14
C ARG A 360 -8.30 -13.15 -19.19
N TYR A 361 -7.91 -12.08 -18.49
CA TYR A 361 -8.64 -10.81 -18.52
C TYR A 361 -8.53 -10.09 -19.87
N LEU A 362 -7.36 -10.13 -20.51
CA LEU A 362 -7.17 -9.56 -21.85
C LEU A 362 -8.04 -10.30 -22.89
N GLU A 363 -8.12 -11.62 -22.80
CA GLU A 363 -8.97 -12.44 -23.67
C GLU A 363 -10.47 -12.15 -23.47
N TYR A 364 -10.91 -11.97 -22.23
CA TYR A 364 -12.32 -11.74 -21.92
C TYR A 364 -12.78 -10.30 -22.22
N PHE A 365 -12.03 -9.30 -21.76
CA PHE A 365 -12.45 -7.90 -21.85
C PHE A 365 -12.13 -7.25 -23.21
N GLY A 366 -11.20 -7.83 -23.98
CA GLY A 366 -10.92 -7.43 -25.35
C GLY A 366 -10.64 -5.93 -25.52
N ASP A 367 -11.46 -5.26 -26.34
CA ASP A 367 -11.36 -3.84 -26.69
C ASP A 367 -11.56 -2.88 -25.50
N ARG A 368 -12.12 -3.37 -24.39
CA ARG A 368 -12.21 -2.62 -23.13
C ARG A 368 -10.87 -2.46 -22.44
N VAL A 369 -9.81 -3.13 -22.89
CA VAL A 369 -8.47 -3.03 -22.31
C VAL A 369 -7.50 -2.33 -23.25
N LEU A 370 -6.89 -1.22 -22.80
CA LEU A 370 -5.71 -0.65 -23.45
C LEU A 370 -4.44 -1.15 -22.77
N THR A 371 -3.63 -1.92 -23.50
CA THR A 371 -2.28 -2.29 -23.05
C THR A 371 -1.30 -1.15 -23.32
N LEU A 372 -0.60 -0.71 -22.28
CA LEU A 372 0.38 0.38 -22.26
C LEU A 372 1.74 -0.16 -21.83
N TYR A 373 2.74 0.05 -22.67
CA TYR A 373 4.12 -0.29 -22.36
C TYR A 373 4.81 0.91 -21.70
N HIS A 374 5.40 0.68 -20.53
CA HIS A 374 6.05 1.71 -19.73
C HIS A 374 7.14 2.43 -20.52
N GLU A 375 7.96 1.68 -21.25
CA GLU A 375 9.05 2.16 -22.07
C GLU A 375 8.54 3.00 -23.26
N ASP A 376 7.38 2.66 -23.81
CA ASP A 376 6.80 3.42 -24.91
C ASP A 376 6.19 4.75 -24.44
N LEU A 377 5.52 4.75 -23.28
CA LEU A 377 5.02 5.99 -22.66
C LEU A 377 6.17 6.95 -22.38
N ILE A 378 7.32 6.45 -21.93
CA ILE A 378 8.52 7.26 -21.70
C ILE A 378 9.10 7.79 -23.02
N SER A 379 9.19 6.94 -24.04
CA SER A 379 9.85 7.30 -25.30
C SER A 379 9.00 8.21 -26.18
N ASN A 380 7.67 8.09 -26.10
CA ASN A 380 6.72 8.80 -26.95
C ASN A 380 5.49 9.29 -26.14
N PRO A 381 5.68 10.13 -25.11
CA PRO A 381 4.61 10.45 -24.16
C PRO A 381 3.37 11.05 -24.83
N THR A 382 3.53 12.02 -25.73
CA THR A 382 2.42 12.67 -26.46
C THR A 382 1.52 11.64 -27.17
N ILE A 383 2.12 10.69 -27.90
CA ILE A 383 1.38 9.66 -28.66
C ILE A 383 0.60 8.77 -27.70
N TYR A 384 1.23 8.31 -26.63
CA TYR A 384 0.59 7.38 -25.70
C TYR A 384 -0.45 8.06 -24.82
N ILE A 385 -0.25 9.32 -24.44
CA ILE A 385 -1.26 10.14 -23.78
C ILE A 385 -2.50 10.29 -24.67
N GLN A 386 -2.31 10.63 -25.95
CA GLN A 386 -3.44 10.71 -26.88
C GLN A 386 -4.18 9.37 -27.03
N ARG A 387 -3.44 8.25 -27.09
CA ARG A 387 -4.04 6.91 -27.12
C ARG A 387 -4.88 6.62 -25.87
N MET A 388 -4.41 7.03 -24.69
CA MET A 388 -5.18 6.88 -23.46
C MET A 388 -6.47 7.71 -23.49
N CYS A 389 -6.41 8.96 -23.96
CA CYS A 389 -7.57 9.82 -24.11
C CYS A 389 -8.60 9.24 -25.09
N ASN A 390 -8.13 8.73 -26.23
CA ASN A 390 -8.97 8.08 -27.22
C ASN A 390 -9.65 6.83 -26.65
N HIS A 391 -8.92 6.01 -25.89
CA HIS A 391 -9.50 4.82 -25.25
C HIS A 391 -10.58 5.18 -24.23
N MET A 392 -10.41 6.27 -23.48
CA MET A 392 -11.41 6.79 -22.56
C MET A 392 -12.56 7.55 -23.24
N GLU A 393 -12.46 7.82 -24.55
CA GLU A 393 -13.40 8.62 -25.35
C GLU A 393 -13.58 10.05 -24.83
N ILE A 394 -12.45 10.67 -24.46
CA ILE A 394 -12.39 12.07 -24.05
C ILE A 394 -11.44 12.86 -24.93
N TYR A 395 -11.70 14.16 -25.02
CA TYR A 395 -10.80 15.10 -25.68
C TYR A 395 -9.68 15.49 -24.73
N CYS A 396 -8.43 15.42 -25.21
CA CYS A 396 -7.27 15.94 -24.51
C CYS A 396 -6.67 17.09 -25.32
N GLY A 397 -6.72 18.29 -24.74
CA GLY A 397 -6.17 19.49 -25.39
C GLY A 397 -4.65 19.49 -25.43
N GLU A 398 -4.08 20.22 -26.39
CA GLU A 398 -2.64 20.28 -26.62
C GLU A 398 -1.87 20.74 -25.36
N ASP A 399 -2.36 21.75 -24.64
CA ASP A 399 -1.75 22.24 -23.39
C ASP A 399 -1.68 21.16 -22.30
N TYR A 400 -2.75 20.37 -22.15
CA TYR A 400 -2.75 19.24 -21.22
C TYR A 400 -1.70 18.21 -21.64
N VAL A 401 -1.73 17.79 -22.91
CA VAL A 401 -0.81 16.77 -23.44
C VAL A 401 0.65 17.22 -23.31
N GLU A 402 0.96 18.47 -23.63
CA GLU A 402 2.31 19.02 -23.51
C GLU A 402 2.79 19.00 -22.05
N LYS A 403 1.97 19.49 -21.11
CA LYS A 403 2.31 19.55 -19.69
C LYS A 403 2.50 18.17 -19.08
N VAL A 404 1.55 17.25 -19.30
CA VAL A 404 1.69 15.89 -18.76
C VAL A 404 2.86 15.13 -19.41
N SER A 405 3.17 15.39 -20.68
CA SER A 405 4.33 14.76 -21.34
C SER A 405 5.65 15.13 -20.68
N LYS A 406 5.80 16.39 -20.22
CA LYS A 406 6.99 16.86 -19.48
C LYS A 406 7.13 16.25 -18.08
N SER A 407 6.05 15.71 -17.52
CA SER A 407 6.05 15.06 -16.20
C SER A 407 6.46 13.58 -16.25
N VAL A 408 6.42 12.97 -17.44
CA VAL A 408 6.86 11.58 -17.64
C VAL A 408 8.39 11.51 -17.50
N PHE A 409 8.89 10.43 -16.90
CA PHE A 409 10.32 10.22 -16.74
C PHE A 409 11.06 10.29 -18.08
N SER A 410 12.25 10.90 -18.09
CA SER A 410 13.09 10.99 -19.29
C SER A 410 13.72 9.67 -19.73
N LYS A 411 13.82 8.69 -18.81
CA LYS A 411 14.39 7.37 -19.10
C LYS A 411 13.76 6.28 -18.25
N ALA A 412 13.47 5.14 -18.86
CA ALA A 412 13.07 3.93 -18.15
C ALA A 412 14.21 3.40 -17.28
N THR A 413 13.89 2.95 -16.07
CA THR A 413 14.90 2.35 -15.19
C THR A 413 15.14 0.88 -15.55
N GLU A 414 16.41 0.46 -15.56
CA GLU A 414 16.82 -0.91 -15.91
C GLU A 414 17.28 -1.67 -14.66
N SER A 415 16.37 -1.85 -13.71
CA SER A 415 16.65 -2.52 -12.43
C SER A 415 17.10 -3.97 -12.57
N ARG A 416 16.93 -4.61 -13.73
CA ARG A 416 17.47 -5.96 -14.00
C ARG A 416 18.97 -6.06 -13.70
N HIS A 417 19.73 -4.99 -13.89
CA HIS A 417 21.18 -4.95 -13.64
C HIS A 417 21.54 -4.77 -12.16
N SER A 418 20.56 -4.54 -11.29
CA SER A 418 20.75 -4.39 -9.85
C SER A 418 20.65 -5.72 -9.08
N VAL A 419 20.38 -6.83 -9.78
CA VAL A 419 20.14 -8.14 -9.20
C VAL A 419 20.99 -9.18 -9.93
N VAL A 420 21.50 -10.16 -9.20
CA VAL A 420 22.21 -11.31 -9.77
C VAL A 420 21.19 -12.34 -10.26
N TRP A 421 21.26 -12.68 -11.55
CA TRP A 421 20.39 -13.65 -12.20
C TRP A 421 21.16 -14.93 -12.53
N ASN A 422 20.74 -16.05 -11.95
CA ASN A 422 21.23 -17.36 -12.38
C ASN A 422 20.53 -17.80 -13.69
N GLN A 423 21.10 -18.79 -14.36
CA GLN A 423 20.60 -19.24 -15.67
C GLN A 423 19.16 -19.79 -15.57
N ASP A 424 18.84 -20.54 -14.53
CA ASP A 424 17.50 -21.08 -14.29
C ASP A 424 16.43 -19.97 -14.17
N ALA A 425 16.72 -18.89 -13.43
CA ALA A 425 15.84 -17.74 -13.32
C ALA A 425 15.64 -17.04 -14.67
N LYS A 426 16.71 -16.89 -15.47
CA LYS A 426 16.60 -16.33 -16.82
C LYS A 426 15.73 -17.20 -17.73
N THR A 427 15.99 -18.50 -17.78
CA THR A 427 15.21 -19.47 -18.56
C THR A 427 13.73 -19.46 -18.17
N LYS A 428 13.41 -19.32 -16.88
CA LYS A 428 12.03 -19.18 -16.41
C LYS A 428 11.39 -17.90 -16.95
N VAL A 429 12.05 -16.74 -16.83
CA VAL A 429 11.50 -15.48 -17.37
C VAL A 429 11.34 -15.52 -18.88
N GLU A 430 12.30 -16.13 -19.60
CA GLU A 430 12.21 -16.33 -21.05
C GLU A 430 11.00 -17.19 -21.44
N SER A 431 10.68 -18.24 -20.68
CA SER A 431 9.51 -19.07 -20.97
C SER A 431 8.20 -18.30 -20.78
N ALA A 432 8.11 -17.40 -19.79
CA ALA A 432 6.98 -16.49 -19.67
C ALA A 432 6.91 -15.47 -20.81
N ILE A 433 8.06 -14.91 -21.22
CA ILE A 433 8.14 -14.00 -22.38
C ILE A 433 7.59 -14.69 -23.64
N GLN A 434 7.91 -15.95 -23.87
CA GLN A 434 7.43 -16.71 -25.03
C GLN A 434 5.94 -17.08 -24.92
N LYS A 435 5.44 -17.30 -23.70
CA LYS A 435 4.06 -17.73 -23.44
C LYS A 435 3.05 -16.61 -23.60
N TYR A 436 3.36 -15.39 -23.14
CA TYR A 436 2.40 -14.30 -23.07
C TYR A 436 2.70 -13.22 -24.12
N SER A 437 1.79 -13.04 -25.07
CA SER A 437 2.00 -12.16 -26.24
C SER A 437 2.36 -10.72 -25.89
N PHE A 438 1.79 -10.20 -24.79
CA PHE A 438 2.10 -8.85 -24.31
C PHE A 438 3.54 -8.70 -23.79
N LEU A 439 4.29 -9.79 -23.58
CA LEU A 439 5.69 -9.78 -23.16
C LEU A 439 6.69 -10.04 -24.30
N ASN A 440 6.25 -10.55 -25.46
CA ASN A 440 7.12 -11.05 -26.55
C ASN A 440 8.21 -10.08 -27.03
N ARG A 441 8.01 -8.77 -26.84
CA ARG A 441 8.96 -7.73 -27.26
C ARG A 441 10.18 -7.59 -26.35
N TYR A 442 10.13 -8.19 -25.15
CA TYR A 442 11.16 -8.00 -24.16
C TYR A 442 12.28 -9.02 -24.26
N LYS A 443 13.45 -8.58 -23.83
CA LYS A 443 14.65 -9.38 -23.65
C LYS A 443 15.34 -8.90 -22.38
N PHE A 444 16.34 -9.67 -21.93
CA PHE A 444 17.22 -9.21 -20.87
C PHE A 444 17.97 -7.95 -21.29
#